data_AF-A0A9X2S173-F1
#
_entry.id   AF-A0A9X2S173-F1
#
_cell.length_a   1.000
_cell.length_b   1.000
_cell.length_c   1.000
_cell.angle_alpha   90.00
_cell.angle_beta   90.00
_cell.angle_gamma   90.00
#
_symmetry.space_group_name_H-M   'P 1'
#
loop_
_entity.id
_entity.type
_entity.pdbx_description
1 polymer ?
#
loop_
_entity_poly.entity_id
_entity_poly.type
_entity_poly.pdbx_seq_one_letter_code
_entity_poly.pdbx_strand_id
1 'polypeptide(L)'
;MASDAWQTGRNGVVRLFQRRGDAQRVSHEGQLDHHATLVEWTGDPDQARQLIVGQRQLELAQLLTEHPDAESELRRLVEEIQSEFPKGGKNWVMTNFSRDHGTAYGAMGGNVIHRHRGMPSDPPTGEDQRQ
;
A
#
# COMPACT_ATOMS: atom_id res chain seq x y z
N MET A 1 13.66 0.65 -9.61
CA MET A 1 13.52 1.71 -10.63
C MET A 1 12.28 2.50 -10.30
N ALA A 2 12.40 3.81 -10.07
CA ALA A 2 11.24 4.68 -10.02
C ALA A 2 10.56 4.61 -11.40
N SER A 3 9.34 4.11 -11.46
CA SER A 3 8.55 4.18 -12.69
C SER A 3 8.37 5.64 -13.08
N ASP A 4 8.22 5.93 -14.38
CA ASP A 4 7.96 7.30 -14.86
C ASP A 4 6.78 7.93 -14.09
N ALA A 5 5.74 7.14 -13.80
CA ALA A 5 4.57 7.55 -13.01
C ALA A 5 4.89 8.00 -11.58
N TRP A 6 5.95 7.45 -10.98
CA TRP A 6 6.40 7.87 -9.65
C TRP A 6 7.07 9.24 -9.72
N GLN A 7 7.90 9.48 -10.73
CA GLN A 7 8.57 10.77 -10.88
C GLN A 7 7.58 11.88 -11.24
N THR A 8 6.63 11.62 -12.13
CA THR A 8 5.55 12.56 -12.45
C THR A 8 4.74 12.91 -11.21
N GLY A 9 4.29 11.89 -10.46
CA GLY A 9 3.53 12.11 -9.23
C GLY A 9 4.30 12.88 -8.17
N ARG A 10 5.56 12.50 -7.90
CA ARG A 10 6.43 13.17 -6.93
C ARG A 10 6.63 14.65 -7.27
N ASN A 11 6.98 14.94 -8.52
CA ASN A 11 7.20 16.32 -8.98
C ASN A 11 5.92 17.14 -8.94
N GLY A 12 4.79 16.54 -9.31
CA GLY A 12 3.48 17.19 -9.25
C GLY A 12 3.06 17.56 -7.84
N VAL A 13 3.21 16.65 -6.87
CA VAL A 13 2.91 16.93 -5.46
C VAL A 13 3.83 18.03 -4.92
N VAL A 14 5.13 17.97 -5.21
CA VAL A 14 6.07 19.01 -4.78
C VAL A 14 5.68 20.38 -5.35
N ARG A 15 5.25 20.48 -6.62
CA ARG A 15 4.74 21.74 -7.21
C ARG A 15 3.46 22.22 -6.53
N LEU A 16 2.52 21.33 -6.26
CA LEU A 16 1.25 21.67 -5.63
C LEU A 16 1.46 22.33 -4.25
N PHE A 17 2.41 21.83 -3.47
CA PHE A 17 2.72 22.35 -2.13
C PHE A 17 3.70 23.55 -2.13
N GLN A 18 4.31 23.92 -3.27
CA GLN A 18 5.10 25.16 -3.37
C GLN A 18 4.28 26.42 -3.07
N ARG A 19 2.95 26.35 -3.24
CA ARG A 19 2.03 27.43 -2.90
C ARG A 19 2.10 27.85 -1.42
N ARG A 20 2.56 26.96 -0.54
CA ARG A 20 2.79 27.27 0.89
C ARG A 20 4.15 27.90 1.19
N GLY A 21 5.11 27.86 0.25
CA GLY A 21 6.46 28.42 0.38
C GLY A 21 7.58 27.39 0.20
N ASP A 22 8.79 27.89 -0.12
CA ASP A 22 9.95 27.06 -0.48
C ASP A 22 10.44 26.14 0.66
N ALA A 23 10.23 26.51 1.93
CA ALA A 23 10.60 25.66 3.07
C ALA A 23 9.73 24.39 3.16
N GLN A 24 8.44 24.45 2.79
CA GLN A 24 7.60 23.26 2.73
C GLN A 24 7.97 22.36 1.54
N ARG A 25 8.44 22.93 0.42
CA ARG A 25 8.82 22.17 -0.79
C ARG A 25 9.87 21.09 -0.49
N VAL A 26 10.97 21.45 0.16
CA VAL A 26 12.08 20.53 0.48
C VAL A 26 11.63 19.45 1.49
N SER A 27 10.75 19.82 2.42
CA SER A 27 10.16 18.89 3.40
C SER A 27 9.28 17.84 2.71
N HIS A 28 8.44 18.23 1.75
CA HIS A 28 7.55 17.30 1.06
C HIS A 28 8.30 16.31 0.16
N GLU A 29 9.36 16.77 -0.50
CA GLU A 29 10.21 15.93 -1.34
C GLU A 29 10.86 14.80 -0.52
N GLY A 30 11.54 15.15 0.59
CA GLY A 30 12.16 14.17 1.48
C GLY A 30 11.15 13.23 2.15
N GLN A 31 9.96 13.72 2.48
CA GLN A 31 8.90 12.87 3.04
C GLN A 31 8.38 11.83 2.04
N LEU A 32 8.26 12.16 0.75
CA LEU A 32 7.79 11.21 -0.26
C LEU A 32 8.79 10.06 -0.43
N ASP A 33 10.09 10.37 -0.45
CA ASP A 33 11.15 9.35 -0.53
C ASP A 33 11.24 8.52 0.75
N HIS A 34 11.06 9.15 1.92
CA HIS A 34 10.99 8.45 3.19
C HIS A 34 9.81 7.47 3.25
N HIS A 35 8.62 7.89 2.78
CA HIS A 35 7.44 7.02 2.73
C HIS A 35 7.64 5.82 1.79
N ALA A 36 8.28 6.03 0.63
CA ALA A 36 8.65 4.93 -0.27
C ALA A 36 9.57 3.92 0.44
N THR A 37 10.58 4.43 1.16
CA THR A 37 11.49 3.59 1.95
C THR A 37 10.77 2.83 3.06
N LEU A 38 9.86 3.48 3.80
CA LEU A 38 9.09 2.84 4.87
C LEU A 38 8.25 1.66 4.37
N VAL A 39 7.62 1.81 3.20
CA VAL A 39 6.81 0.74 2.58
C VAL A 39 7.68 -0.43 2.14
N GLU A 40 8.90 -0.18 1.68
CA GLU A 40 9.83 -1.23 1.25
C GLU A 40 10.43 -2.01 2.42
N TRP A 41 10.63 -1.37 3.59
CA TRP A 41 11.40 -1.94 4.70
C TRP A 41 10.54 -2.52 5.83
N THR A 42 9.24 -2.23 5.86
CA THR A 42 8.32 -2.75 6.88
C THR A 42 8.02 -4.24 6.68
N GLY A 43 7.71 -4.94 7.79
CA GLY A 43 7.23 -6.32 7.74
C GLY A 43 5.80 -6.46 7.18
N ASP A 44 5.02 -5.38 7.13
CA ASP A 44 3.70 -5.31 6.49
C ASP A 44 3.59 -4.09 5.55
N PRO A 45 4.00 -4.24 4.27
CA PRO A 45 3.96 -3.16 3.28
C PRO A 45 2.56 -2.62 3.01
N ASP A 46 1.53 -3.46 3.09
CA ASP A 46 0.17 -3.07 2.75
C ASP A 46 -0.46 -2.23 3.86
N GLN A 47 -0.21 -2.60 5.13
CA GLN A 47 -0.60 -1.77 6.28
C GLN A 47 0.11 -0.41 6.23
N ALA A 48 1.42 -0.38 5.92
CA ALA A 48 2.15 0.89 5.79
C ALA A 48 1.57 1.77 4.67
N ARG A 49 1.24 1.19 3.51
CA ARG A 49 0.57 1.92 2.42
C ARG A 49 -0.75 2.53 2.88
N GLN A 50 -1.60 1.79 3.59
CA GLN A 50 -2.88 2.31 4.08
C GLN A 50 -2.72 3.51 5.02
N LEU A 51 -1.77 3.42 5.97
CA LEU A 51 -1.49 4.52 6.89
C LEU A 51 -1.00 5.78 6.16
N ILE A 52 -0.07 5.59 5.21
CA ILE A 52 0.46 6.69 4.39
C ILE A 52 -0.65 7.32 3.54
N VAL A 53 -1.54 6.51 2.93
CA VAL A 53 -2.68 7.03 2.15
C VAL A 53 -3.57 7.91 3.01
N GLY A 54 -3.93 7.46 4.23
CA GLY A 54 -4.75 8.24 5.14
C GLY A 54 -4.11 9.58 5.51
N GLN A 55 -2.82 9.58 5.86
CA GLN A 55 -2.09 10.81 6.15
C GLN A 55 -2.08 11.77 4.96
N ARG A 56 -1.78 11.29 3.75
CA ARG A 56 -1.73 12.13 2.55
C ARG A 56 -3.09 12.72 2.18
N GLN A 57 -4.18 11.99 2.41
CA GLN A 57 -5.53 12.52 2.21
C GLN A 57 -5.82 13.73 3.12
N LEU A 58 -5.40 13.67 4.39
CA LEU A 58 -5.56 14.78 5.32
C LEU A 58 -4.75 16.01 4.89
N GLU A 59 -3.51 15.82 4.46
CA GLU A 59 -2.65 16.90 3.96
C GLU A 59 -3.25 17.59 2.72
N LEU A 60 -3.78 16.81 1.78
CA LEU A 60 -4.45 17.33 0.59
C LEU A 60 -5.77 18.05 0.92
N ALA A 61 -6.55 17.52 1.86
CA ALA A 61 -7.77 18.18 2.34
C ALA A 61 -7.45 19.53 3.00
N GLN A 62 -6.38 19.58 3.80
CA GLN A 62 -5.91 20.82 4.41
C GLN A 62 -5.44 21.83 3.36
N LEU A 63 -4.70 21.38 2.35
CA LEU A 63 -4.29 22.22 1.22
C LEU A 63 -5.50 22.85 0.53
N LEU A 64 -6.52 22.06 0.18
CA LEU A 64 -7.72 22.57 -0.51
C LEU A 64 -8.56 23.50 0.37
N THR A 65 -8.52 23.32 1.69
CA THR A 65 -9.17 24.23 2.63
C THR A 65 -8.50 25.60 2.64
N GLU A 66 -7.17 25.64 2.59
CA GLU A 66 -6.38 26.89 2.59
C GLU A 66 -6.26 27.54 1.20
N HIS A 67 -6.24 26.72 0.15
CA HIS A 67 -6.07 27.13 -1.24
C HIS A 67 -7.09 26.42 -2.16
N PRO A 68 -8.37 26.87 -2.16
CA PRO A 68 -9.41 26.25 -2.98
C PRO A 68 -9.12 26.28 -4.49
N ASP A 69 -8.34 27.27 -4.96
CA ASP A 69 -7.91 27.39 -6.35
C ASP A 69 -7.00 26.24 -6.82
N ALA A 70 -6.37 25.53 -5.89
CA ALA A 70 -5.52 24.37 -6.17
C ALA A 70 -6.30 23.12 -6.59
N GLU A 71 -7.63 23.10 -6.48
CA GLU A 71 -8.48 21.95 -6.86
C GLU A 71 -8.25 21.53 -8.32
N SER A 72 -8.23 22.50 -9.23
CA SER A 72 -8.06 22.25 -10.66
C SER A 72 -6.69 21.66 -10.98
N GLU A 73 -5.65 22.11 -10.27
CA GLU A 73 -4.29 21.62 -10.40
C GLU A 73 -4.15 20.20 -9.84
N LEU A 74 -4.73 19.92 -8.66
CA LEU A 74 -4.75 18.58 -8.07
C LEU A 74 -5.51 17.59 -8.97
N ARG A 75 -6.66 17.99 -9.53
CA ARG A 75 -7.42 17.15 -10.47
C ARG A 75 -6.59 16.80 -11.70
N ARG A 76 -5.93 17.79 -12.32
CA ARG A 76 -5.06 17.56 -13.47
C ARG A 76 -3.91 16.61 -13.13
N LEU A 77 -3.30 16.75 -11.95
CA LEU A 77 -2.24 15.85 -11.50
C LEU A 77 -2.73 14.41 -11.35
N VAL A 78 -3.92 14.20 -10.79
CA VAL A 78 -4.52 12.86 -10.68
C VAL A 78 -4.75 12.25 -12.06
N GLU A 79 -5.27 13.02 -13.01
CA GLU A 79 -5.49 12.57 -14.39
C GLU A 79 -4.18 12.21 -15.10
N GLU A 80 -3.14 13.04 -14.93
CA GLU A 80 -1.80 12.82 -15.49
C GLU A 80 -1.21 11.50 -14.96
N ILE A 81 -1.20 11.32 -13.64
CA ILE A 81 -0.72 10.09 -12.99
C ILE A 81 -1.52 8.86 -13.47
N GLN A 82 -2.85 8.96 -13.54
CA GLN A 82 -3.70 7.86 -14.02
C GLN A 82 -3.43 7.49 -15.47
N SER A 83 -3.08 8.47 -16.32
CA SER A 83 -2.79 8.24 -17.73
C SER A 83 -1.52 7.43 -17.96
N GLU A 84 -0.59 7.45 -17.00
CA GLU A 84 0.65 6.67 -17.04
C GLU A 84 0.46 5.21 -16.61
N PHE A 85 -0.68 4.88 -16.01
CA PHE A 85 -1.05 3.50 -15.71
C PHE A 85 -1.83 2.88 -16.88
N PRO A 86 -1.61 1.58 -17.18
CA PRO A 86 -2.43 0.87 -18.16
C PRO A 86 -3.91 1.03 -17.87
N LYS A 87 -4.69 1.46 -18.86
CA LYS A 87 -6.16 1.56 -18.76
C LYS A 87 -6.74 0.15 -18.69
N GLY A 88 -6.97 -0.29 -17.46
CA GLY A 88 -7.24 -1.69 -17.11
C GLY A 88 -6.34 -2.03 -15.95
N GLY A 89 -6.86 -1.83 -14.73
CA GLY A 89 -6.11 -2.09 -13.49
C GLY A 89 -5.35 -3.40 -13.59
N LYS A 90 -4.11 -3.41 -13.07
CA LYS A 90 -3.15 -4.52 -13.09
C LYS A 90 -3.81 -5.84 -13.50
N ASN A 91 -3.51 -6.34 -14.71
CA ASN A 91 -3.88 -7.68 -15.16
C ASN A 91 -3.17 -8.69 -14.24
N TRP A 92 -3.69 -8.85 -13.03
CA TRP A 92 -3.16 -9.77 -12.07
C TRP A 92 -3.61 -11.17 -12.48
N VAL A 93 -2.71 -11.92 -13.08
CA VAL A 93 -2.91 -13.33 -13.36
C VAL A 93 -2.25 -14.11 -12.24
N MET A 94 -3.06 -14.62 -11.30
CA MET A 94 -2.60 -15.55 -10.28
C MET A 94 -2.92 -16.97 -10.72
N THR A 95 -1.89 -17.73 -11.06
CA THR A 95 -2.01 -19.16 -11.39
C THR A 95 -1.52 -19.98 -10.21
N ASN A 96 -2.44 -20.64 -9.51
CA ASN A 96 -2.10 -21.52 -8.39
C ASN A 96 -2.31 -22.98 -8.79
N PHE A 97 -1.27 -23.78 -8.64
CA PHE A 97 -1.35 -25.23 -8.77
C PHE A 97 -1.21 -25.87 -7.39
N SER A 98 -2.22 -26.64 -6.97
CA SER A 98 -2.13 -27.49 -5.80
C SER A 98 -2.24 -28.96 -6.23
N ARG A 99 -1.44 -29.83 -5.62
CA ARG A 99 -1.41 -31.27 -5.87
C ARG A 99 -1.55 -32.00 -4.54
N ASP A 100 -2.05 -33.24 -4.60
CA ASP A 100 -2.27 -34.10 -3.44
C ASP A 100 -3.09 -33.40 -2.34
N HIS A 101 -2.68 -33.50 -1.07
CA HIS A 101 -3.28 -32.82 0.08
C HIS A 101 -2.87 -31.34 0.22
N GLY A 102 -2.39 -30.70 -0.86
CA GLY A 102 -1.94 -29.32 -0.83
C GLY A 102 -3.11 -28.32 -0.77
N THR A 103 -2.88 -27.22 -0.06
CA THR A 103 -3.77 -26.06 -0.07
C THR A 103 -3.04 -24.85 -0.63
N ALA A 104 -3.62 -24.21 -1.66
CA ALA A 104 -3.08 -22.98 -2.23
C ALA A 104 -3.88 -21.77 -1.71
N TYR A 105 -3.15 -20.77 -1.23
CA TYR A 105 -3.67 -19.49 -0.79
C TYR A 105 -3.08 -18.39 -1.66
N GLY A 106 -3.89 -17.44 -2.07
CA GLY A 106 -3.40 -16.31 -2.84
C GLY A 106 -4.28 -15.08 -2.67
N ALA A 107 -3.64 -13.91 -2.61
CA ALA A 107 -4.30 -12.62 -2.59
C ALA A 107 -3.60 -11.68 -3.58
N MET A 108 -4.39 -10.95 -4.34
CA MET A 108 -3.91 -9.95 -5.30
C MET A 108 -4.36 -8.57 -4.81
N GLY A 109 -3.51 -7.91 -4.04
CA GLY A 109 -3.80 -6.60 -3.42
C GLY A 109 -4.43 -6.69 -2.03
N GLY A 110 -4.04 -7.67 -1.21
CA GLY A 110 -4.49 -7.83 0.17
C GLY A 110 -3.85 -9.05 0.84
N ASN A 111 -4.38 -9.43 2.02
CA ASN A 111 -3.78 -10.46 2.86
C ASN A 111 -4.55 -11.79 2.81
N VAL A 112 -3.83 -12.92 2.82
CA VAL A 112 -4.41 -14.22 3.22
C VAL A 112 -4.04 -14.51 4.67
N ILE A 113 -5.03 -14.52 5.55
CA ILE A 113 -4.85 -14.88 6.96
C ILE A 113 -5.37 -16.30 7.15
N HIS A 114 -4.46 -17.27 7.24
CA HIS A 114 -4.80 -18.66 7.52
C HIS A 114 -4.46 -19.01 8.98
N ARG A 115 -5.48 -19.33 9.79
CA ARG A 115 -5.28 -19.84 11.16
C ARG A 115 -5.48 -21.35 11.19
N HIS A 116 -4.43 -22.08 11.53
CA HIS A 116 -4.54 -23.48 11.87
C HIS A 116 -4.90 -23.60 13.36
N ARG A 117 -6.12 -24.04 13.68
CA ARG A 117 -6.38 -24.62 15.00
C ARG A 117 -5.89 -26.06 14.88
N GLY A 118 -4.73 -26.37 15.49
CA GLY A 118 -4.26 -27.75 15.57
C GLY A 118 -5.41 -28.64 16.06
N MET A 119 -5.63 -29.79 15.43
CA MET A 119 -6.53 -30.78 15.99
C MET A 119 -6.08 -31.05 17.43
N PRO A 120 -7.00 -31.21 18.39
CA PRO A 120 -6.63 -31.77 19.69
C PRO A 120 -5.90 -33.08 19.41
N SER A 121 -4.66 -33.21 19.86
CA SER A 121 -3.98 -34.50 19.89
C SER A 121 -4.88 -35.45 20.66
N ASP A 122 -5.18 -36.63 20.07
CA ASP A 122 -5.99 -37.66 20.71
C ASP A 122 -5.49 -37.88 22.15
N PRO A 123 -6.40 -38.00 23.14
CA PRO A 123 -6.00 -38.24 24.51
C PRO A 123 -5.16 -39.53 24.57
N PRO A 124 -4.13 -39.59 25.44
CA PRO A 124 -3.30 -40.78 25.56
C PRO A 124 -4.22 -41.97 25.87
N THR A 125 -4.17 -42.99 25.02
CA THR A 125 -4.85 -44.26 25.23
C THR A 125 -4.37 -44.79 26.57
N GLY A 126 -5.25 -44.76 27.57
CA GLY A 126 -4.96 -45.31 28.88
C GLY A 126 -4.77 -46.80 28.77
N GLU A 127 -3.54 -47.27 29.02
CA GLU A 127 -3.32 -48.65 29.46
C GLU A 127 -3.17 -48.64 30.98
N ASP A 128 -4.28 -48.97 31.65
CA ASP A 128 -4.29 -49.65 32.93
C ASP A 128 -3.66 -51.04 32.73
N GLN A 129 -2.48 -51.29 33.28
CA GLN A 129 -2.12 -52.62 33.74
C GLN A 129 -1.41 -52.54 35.10
N ARG A 130 -2.23 -52.73 36.12
CA ARG A 130 -1.91 -53.36 37.41
C ARG A 130 -0.71 -54.32 37.33
N GLN A 131 0.27 -54.11 38.21
CA GLN A 131 0.73 -55.09 39.21
C GLN A 131 1.64 -54.43 40.24
#